data_AF-A0A7V8VYJ9-F1
#
_entry.id   AF-A0A7V8VYJ9-F1
#
_cell.length_a   1.000
_cell.length_b   1.000
_cell.length_c   1.000
_cell.angle_alpha   90.00
_cell.angle_beta   90.00
_cell.angle_gamma   90.00
#
_symmetry.space_group_name_H-M   'P 1'
#
loop_
_entity.id
_entity.type
_entity.pdbx_description
1 polymer ?
#
loop_
_entity_poly.entity_id
_entity_poly.type
_entity_poly.pdbx_seq_one_letter_code
_entity_poly.pdbx_strand_id
1 'polypeptide(L)'
;SHYLIQLTAPLAIWLAAAFDRLWPTLSSVGRRRVAPLLVGLLIGPYWVLALGAPDNMAQHLFDHPGIPAQEAVASYHQQRTDPDARIYVAFDLASIYYIADRLPAYRHLYDQELRGIPGSYSELISIIQSPGRPEFIVSTRQPGPFADNSRAFWVEVGKYYRSDVTIEGVPIYRDKSLGPP
;
A
#
# COMPACT_ATOMS: atom_id res chain seq x y z
N SER A 1 -11.69 9.83 -0.98
CA SER A 1 -11.40 10.52 0.30
C SER A 1 -10.43 11.70 0.19
N HIS A 2 -9.70 11.90 -0.92
CA HIS A 2 -8.66 12.93 -1.03
C HIS A 2 -9.11 14.40 -0.92
N TYR A 3 -10.37 14.72 -1.27
CA TYR A 3 -10.87 16.11 -1.19
C TYR A 3 -11.17 16.58 0.25
N LEU A 4 -11.34 15.68 1.21
CA LEU A 4 -11.59 16.05 2.60
C LEU A 4 -10.35 16.66 3.27
N ILE A 5 -9.14 16.22 2.88
CA ILE A 5 -7.88 16.76 3.38
C ILE A 5 -7.68 18.23 3.01
N GLN A 6 -8.18 18.65 1.85
CA GLN A 6 -8.08 20.04 1.40
C GLN A 6 -8.96 20.98 2.22
N LEU A 7 -10.03 20.45 2.84
CA LEU A 7 -10.92 21.22 3.72
C LEU A 7 -10.40 21.32 5.16
N THR A 8 -9.45 20.48 5.56
CA THR A 8 -8.97 20.43 6.96
C THR A 8 -8.33 21.74 7.40
N ALA A 9 -7.47 22.35 6.59
CA ALA A 9 -6.82 23.61 6.93
C ALA A 9 -7.81 24.79 7.06
N PRO A 10 -8.69 25.06 6.08
CA PRO A 10 -9.67 26.14 6.23
C PRO A 10 -10.67 25.87 7.35
N LEU A 11 -11.08 24.62 7.58
CA LEU A 11 -11.96 24.26 8.70
C LEU A 11 -11.26 24.47 10.04
N ALA A 12 -9.99 24.11 10.20
CA ALA A 12 -9.23 24.32 11.43
C ALA A 12 -9.09 25.81 11.76
N ILE A 13 -8.80 26.65 10.75
CA ILE A 13 -8.72 28.12 10.91
C ILE A 13 -10.08 28.69 11.31
N TRP A 14 -11.15 28.27 10.63
CA TRP A 14 -12.51 28.71 10.95
C TRP A 14 -12.93 28.28 12.36
N LEU A 15 -12.65 27.04 12.75
CA LEU A 15 -12.96 26.51 14.08
C LEU A 15 -12.20 27.26 15.17
N ALA A 16 -10.91 27.55 14.97
CA ALA A 16 -10.10 28.32 15.90
C ALA A 16 -10.62 29.76 16.06
N ALA A 17 -10.95 30.44 14.95
CA ALA A 17 -11.50 31.79 14.98
C ALA A 17 -12.90 31.86 15.62
N ALA A 18 -13.75 30.86 15.36
CA ALA A 18 -15.05 30.73 16.02
C ALA A 18 -14.88 30.50 17.53
N PHE A 19 -13.91 29.67 17.91
CA PHE A 19 -13.62 29.38 19.31
C PHE A 19 -13.08 30.59 20.07
N ASP A 20 -12.17 31.36 19.47
CA ASP A 20 -11.61 32.57 20.08
C ASP A 20 -12.68 33.63 20.36
N ARG A 21 -13.72 33.69 19.51
CA ARG A 21 -14.88 34.57 19.71
C ARG A 21 -15.89 34.02 20.72
N LEU A 22 -16.11 32.71 20.77
CA LEU A 22 -17.05 32.07 21.68
C LEU A 22 -16.50 31.96 23.11
N TRP A 23 -15.21 31.70 23.28
CA TRP A 23 -14.59 31.42 24.57
C TRP A 23 -14.80 32.49 25.67
N PRO A 24 -14.70 33.81 25.35
CA PRO A 24 -14.98 34.87 26.31
C PRO A 24 -16.45 34.92 26.73
N THR A 25 -17.37 34.54 25.83
CA THR A 25 -18.82 34.57 26.06
C THR A 25 -19.35 33.36 26.84
N LEU A 26 -18.55 32.30 26.96
CA LEU A 26 -18.94 31.09 27.70
C LEU A 26 -18.83 31.28 29.21
N SER A 27 -19.88 30.85 29.93
CA SER A 27 -19.85 30.72 31.39
C SER A 27 -18.84 29.66 31.85
N SER A 28 -18.47 29.65 33.14
CA SER A 28 -17.51 28.66 33.67
C SER A 28 -17.98 27.21 33.45
N VAL A 29 -19.31 26.97 33.51
CA VAL A 29 -19.93 25.68 33.20
C VAL A 29 -19.84 25.36 31.70
N GLY A 30 -20.06 26.36 30.83
CA GLY A 30 -19.90 26.21 29.39
C GLY A 30 -18.48 25.82 29.01
N ARG A 31 -17.46 26.48 29.58
CA ARG A 31 -16.05 26.16 29.35
C ARG A 31 -15.69 24.73 29.78
N ARG A 32 -16.19 24.28 30.93
CA ARG A 32 -15.99 22.91 31.43
C ARG A 32 -16.60 21.82 30.54
N ARG A 33 -17.64 22.14 29.76
CA ARG A 33 -18.25 21.21 28.81
C ARG A 33 -17.58 21.23 27.44
N VAL A 34 -17.20 22.42 26.97
CA VAL A 34 -16.63 22.61 25.63
C VAL A 34 -15.19 22.11 25.55
N ALA A 35 -14.38 22.29 26.61
CA ALA A 35 -13.00 21.82 26.65
C ALA A 35 -12.83 20.30 26.38
N PRO A 36 -13.51 19.38 27.10
CA PRO A 36 -13.38 17.95 26.83
C PRO A 36 -13.93 17.53 25.46
N LEU A 37 -14.96 18.22 24.95
CA LEU A 37 -15.47 18.00 23.59
C LEU A 37 -14.43 18.34 22.54
N LEU A 38 -13.71 19.46 22.71
CA LEU A 38 -12.65 19.85 21.78
C LEU A 38 -11.46 18.88 21.83
N VAL A 39 -11.06 18.48 23.04
CA VAL A 39 -10.02 17.47 23.24
C VAL A 39 -10.42 16.14 22.59
N GLY A 40 -11.66 15.70 22.80
CA GLY A 40 -12.20 14.48 22.16
C GLY A 40 -12.23 14.57 20.64
N LEU A 41 -12.60 15.73 20.08
CA LEU A 41 -12.60 15.96 18.63
C LEU A 41 -11.18 15.91 18.04
N LEU A 42 -10.20 16.50 18.72
CA LEU A 42 -8.82 16.59 18.25
C LEU A 42 -8.06 15.27 18.41
N ILE A 43 -8.29 14.56 19.51
CA ILE A 43 -7.59 13.30 19.84
C ILE A 43 -8.33 12.09 19.26
N GLY A 44 -9.65 12.15 19.11
CA GLY A 44 -10.47 11.04 18.61
C GLY A 44 -9.96 10.38 17.33
N PRO A 45 -9.53 11.13 16.29
CA PRO A 45 -8.93 10.54 15.10
C PRO A 45 -7.66 9.74 15.35
N TYR A 46 -6.91 10.05 16.43
CA TYR A 46 -5.68 9.37 16.83
C TYR A 46 -5.92 8.17 17.74
N TRP A 47 -7.17 7.75 17.97
CA TRP A 47 -7.49 6.59 18.82
C TRP A 47 -6.76 5.31 18.37
N VAL A 48 -6.46 5.19 17.07
CA VAL A 48 -5.72 4.08 16.48
C VAL A 48 -4.35 3.88 17.15
N LEU A 49 -3.72 4.95 17.67
CA LEU A 49 -2.48 4.84 18.45
C LEU A 49 -2.64 3.97 19.72
N ALA A 50 -3.86 3.86 20.26
CA ALA A 50 -4.15 3.00 21.40
C ALA A 50 -4.16 1.50 21.03
N LEU A 51 -4.13 1.14 19.74
CA LEU A 51 -3.99 -0.25 19.28
C LEU A 51 -2.56 -0.79 19.48
N GLY A 52 -1.61 0.08 19.84
CA GLY A 52 -0.27 -0.28 20.33
C GLY A 52 0.68 -0.75 19.23
N ALA A 53 0.47 -1.96 18.71
CA ALA A 53 1.36 -2.54 17.71
C ALA A 53 1.18 -1.81 16.35
N PRO A 54 2.28 -1.36 15.70
CA PRO A 54 2.23 -0.72 14.38
C PRO A 54 1.46 -1.54 13.34
N ASP A 55 1.55 -2.87 13.39
CA ASP A 55 0.86 -3.78 12.47
C ASP A 55 -0.66 -3.72 12.64
N ASN A 56 -1.15 -3.66 13.88
CA ASN A 56 -2.57 -3.52 14.19
C ASN A 56 -3.12 -2.17 13.71
N MET A 57 -2.31 -1.12 13.83
CA MET A 57 -2.66 0.21 13.32
C MET A 57 -2.73 0.21 11.79
N ALA A 58 -1.72 -0.36 11.13
CA ALA A 58 -1.62 -0.38 9.69
C ALA A 58 -2.72 -1.26 9.06
N GLN A 59 -3.05 -2.40 9.67
CA GLN A 59 -4.17 -3.23 9.26
C GLN A 59 -5.50 -2.49 9.39
N HIS A 60 -5.70 -1.72 10.47
CA HIS A 60 -6.94 -0.96 10.67
C HIS A 60 -7.05 0.28 9.76
N LEU A 61 -5.94 0.93 9.45
CA LEU A 61 -5.90 2.14 8.62
C LEU A 61 -5.98 1.85 7.11
N PHE A 62 -5.35 0.76 6.66
CA PHE A 62 -5.20 0.46 5.24
C PHE A 62 -6.04 -0.73 4.77
N ASP A 63 -6.54 -1.59 5.68
CA ASP A 63 -7.33 -2.79 5.39
C ASP A 63 -6.80 -3.60 4.18
N HIS A 64 -5.46 -3.70 4.08
CA HIS A 64 -4.80 -4.31 2.94
C HIS A 64 -4.04 -5.57 3.37
N PRO A 65 -4.35 -6.75 2.80
CA PRO A 65 -3.86 -8.05 3.30
C PRO A 65 -2.35 -8.23 3.21
N GLY A 66 -1.67 -7.46 2.35
CA GLY A 66 -0.22 -7.53 2.19
C GLY A 66 0.58 -6.54 3.03
N ILE A 67 -0.04 -5.68 3.86
CA ILE A 67 0.68 -4.73 4.73
C ILE A 67 1.50 -5.43 5.82
N PRO A 68 0.97 -6.43 6.57
CA PRO A 68 1.75 -7.11 7.62
C PRO A 68 2.97 -7.86 7.05
N ALA A 69 2.84 -8.40 5.84
CA ALA A 69 3.85 -9.24 5.22
C ALA A 69 5.04 -8.46 4.59
N GLN A 70 4.99 -7.11 4.53
CA GLN A 70 5.94 -6.35 3.71
C GLN A 70 7.40 -6.52 4.17
N GLU A 71 7.66 -6.49 5.47
CA GLU A 71 9.03 -6.64 6.00
C GLU A 71 9.59 -8.05 5.76
N ALA A 72 8.75 -9.07 5.97
CA ALA A 72 9.14 -10.46 5.73
C ALA A 72 9.40 -10.73 4.24
N VAL A 73 8.54 -10.21 3.35
CA VAL A 73 8.72 -10.29 1.89
C VAL A 73 9.95 -9.50 1.44
N ALA A 74 10.19 -8.32 2.00
CA ALA A 74 11.37 -7.53 1.69
C ALA A 74 12.66 -8.24 2.11
N SER A 75 12.70 -8.75 3.35
CA SER A 75 13.83 -9.53 3.87
C SER A 75 14.11 -10.77 3.03
N TYR A 76 13.04 -11.43 2.55
CA TYR A 76 13.15 -12.57 1.65
C TYR A 76 13.90 -12.22 0.36
N HIS A 77 13.54 -11.12 -0.28
CA HIS A 77 14.21 -10.68 -1.51
C HIS A 77 15.64 -10.22 -1.23
N GLN A 78 15.88 -9.47 -0.15
CA GLN A 78 17.22 -9.05 0.24
C GLN A 78 18.22 -10.21 0.37
N GLN A 79 17.76 -11.35 0.89
CA GLN A 79 18.60 -12.52 1.12
C GLN A 79 18.78 -13.42 -0.12
N ARG A 80 17.92 -13.29 -1.15
CA ARG A 80 17.85 -14.24 -2.27
C ARG A 80 18.11 -13.64 -3.65
N THR A 81 18.35 -12.34 -3.72
CA THR A 81 18.56 -11.65 -4.99
C THR A 81 19.72 -10.67 -4.88
N ASP A 82 20.36 -10.37 -5.99
CA ASP A 82 21.34 -9.29 -6.05
C ASP A 82 20.66 -7.92 -5.87
N PRO A 83 21.37 -6.88 -5.39
CA PRO A 83 20.80 -5.55 -5.19
C PRO A 83 20.20 -4.91 -6.46
N ASP A 84 20.71 -5.26 -7.63
CA ASP A 84 20.23 -4.80 -8.94
C ASP A 84 19.16 -5.71 -9.56
N ALA A 85 18.78 -6.79 -8.87
CA ALA A 85 17.73 -7.68 -9.31
C ALA A 85 16.39 -6.96 -9.43
N ARG A 86 15.65 -7.32 -10.48
CA ARG A 86 14.31 -6.78 -10.74
C ARG A 86 13.26 -7.72 -10.18
N ILE A 87 12.36 -7.17 -9.37
CA ILE A 87 11.16 -7.87 -8.91
C ILE A 87 9.91 -7.16 -9.45
N TYR A 88 8.78 -7.84 -9.43
CA TYR A 88 7.49 -7.24 -9.73
C TYR A 88 6.47 -7.56 -8.64
N VAL A 89 6.11 -6.54 -7.86
CA VAL A 89 5.00 -6.57 -6.92
C VAL A 89 3.73 -6.24 -7.68
N ALA A 90 2.82 -7.22 -7.73
CA ALA A 90 1.68 -7.15 -8.62
C ALA A 90 0.64 -6.12 -8.15
N PHE A 91 0.51 -5.06 -8.96
CA PHE A 91 -0.58 -4.08 -8.96
C PHE A 91 -0.73 -3.15 -7.74
N ASP A 92 -0.01 -3.39 -6.65
CA ASP A 92 -0.03 -2.57 -5.44
C ASP A 92 1.23 -2.76 -4.59
N LEU A 93 1.31 -2.10 -3.43
CA LEU A 93 2.35 -2.21 -2.40
C LEU A 93 3.76 -1.91 -2.89
N ALA A 94 3.91 -0.78 -3.60
CA ALA A 94 5.21 -0.29 -4.07
C ALA A 94 6.24 -0.08 -2.94
N SER A 95 5.80 0.05 -1.69
CA SER A 95 6.67 0.14 -0.51
C SER A 95 7.63 -1.06 -0.39
N ILE A 96 7.24 -2.25 -0.87
CA ILE A 96 8.10 -3.44 -0.84
C ILE A 96 9.40 -3.20 -1.63
N TYR A 97 9.37 -2.48 -2.75
CA TYR A 97 10.60 -2.17 -3.50
C TYR A 97 11.58 -1.34 -2.69
N TYR A 98 11.06 -0.37 -1.94
CA TYR A 98 11.86 0.51 -1.09
C TYR A 98 12.45 -0.25 0.10
N ILE A 99 11.63 -1.05 0.79
CA ILE A 99 12.08 -1.81 1.97
C ILE A 99 13.05 -2.93 1.55
N ALA A 100 12.77 -3.60 0.43
CA ALA A 100 13.62 -4.67 -0.09
C ALA A 100 14.90 -4.15 -0.74
N ASP A 101 15.00 -2.85 -1.03
CA ASP A 101 16.06 -2.24 -1.83
C ASP A 101 16.22 -2.98 -3.19
N ARG A 102 15.12 -3.10 -3.94
CA ARG A 102 15.09 -3.81 -5.24
C ARG A 102 14.45 -2.98 -6.34
N LEU A 103 14.96 -3.17 -7.56
CA LEU A 103 14.47 -2.43 -8.72
C LEU A 103 13.10 -2.95 -9.17
N PRO A 104 12.16 -2.05 -9.49
CA PRO A 104 10.90 -2.47 -10.09
C PRO A 104 11.10 -2.90 -11.54
N ALA A 105 10.44 -4.00 -11.93
CA ALA A 105 10.43 -4.47 -13.32
C ALA A 105 9.60 -3.58 -14.25
N TYR A 106 8.69 -2.79 -13.67
CA TYR A 106 7.80 -1.90 -14.41
C TYR A 106 7.70 -0.53 -13.73
N ARG A 107 7.54 0.53 -14.51
CA ARG A 107 7.56 1.91 -14.00
C ARG A 107 6.29 2.34 -13.26
N HIS A 108 5.15 1.70 -13.55
CA HIS A 108 3.85 2.04 -12.94
C HIS A 108 3.51 0.97 -11.92
N LEU A 109 3.28 1.40 -10.67
CA LEU A 109 3.33 0.51 -9.51
C LEU A 109 1.96 0.35 -8.85
N TYR A 110 1.03 1.28 -9.10
CA TYR A 110 -0.29 1.29 -8.46
C TYR A 110 -1.42 1.02 -9.44
N ASP A 111 -2.48 0.42 -8.92
CA ASP A 111 -3.71 0.08 -9.64
C ASP A 111 -4.32 1.27 -10.40
N GLN A 112 -4.33 2.47 -9.80
CA GLN A 112 -4.86 3.70 -10.38
C GLN A 112 -4.06 4.12 -11.62
N GLU A 113 -2.75 4.02 -11.57
CA GLU A 113 -1.86 4.34 -12.70
C GLU A 113 -2.07 3.33 -13.82
N LEU A 114 -2.11 2.05 -13.47
CA LEU A 114 -2.29 0.97 -14.44
C LEU A 114 -3.62 1.07 -15.20
N ARG A 115 -4.71 1.45 -14.52
CA ARG A 115 -6.02 1.70 -15.16
C ARG A 115 -6.00 2.93 -16.08
N GLY A 116 -5.27 3.97 -15.70
CA GLY A 116 -5.24 5.24 -16.42
C GLY A 116 -4.40 5.23 -17.70
N ILE A 117 -3.51 4.26 -17.86
CA ILE A 117 -2.50 4.26 -18.93
C ILE A 117 -2.88 3.24 -20.02
N PRO A 118 -3.20 3.71 -21.25
CA PRO A 118 -3.46 2.83 -22.37
C PRO A 118 -2.28 1.90 -22.66
N GLY A 119 -2.54 0.61 -22.85
CA GLY A 119 -1.52 -0.39 -23.20
C GLY A 119 -0.68 -0.92 -22.03
N SER A 120 -0.88 -0.43 -20.81
CA SER A 120 -0.16 -0.92 -19.61
C SER A 120 -0.32 -2.42 -19.40
N TYR A 121 -1.50 -2.98 -19.69
CA TYR A 121 -1.76 -4.40 -19.50
C TYR A 121 -0.95 -5.28 -20.45
N SER A 122 -0.94 -4.92 -21.74
CA SER A 122 -0.14 -5.60 -22.76
C SER A 122 1.36 -5.45 -22.50
N GLU A 123 1.80 -4.29 -22.01
CA GLU A 123 3.20 -4.03 -21.68
C GLU A 123 3.65 -4.93 -20.51
N LEU A 124 2.87 -5.03 -19.44
CA LEU A 124 3.13 -5.96 -18.33
C LEU A 124 3.22 -7.41 -18.80
N ILE A 125 2.28 -7.87 -19.63
CA ILE A 125 2.31 -9.20 -20.22
C ILE A 125 3.61 -9.41 -21.03
N SER A 126 4.02 -8.43 -21.82
CA SER A 126 5.24 -8.51 -22.62
C SER A 126 6.51 -8.60 -21.77
N ILE A 127 6.56 -7.94 -20.62
CA ILE A 127 7.68 -8.02 -19.67
C ILE A 127 7.80 -9.44 -19.11
N ILE A 128 6.68 -10.05 -18.72
CA ILE A 128 6.63 -11.44 -18.23
C ILE A 128 7.13 -12.43 -19.30
N GLN A 129 6.77 -12.19 -20.57
CA GLN A 129 7.19 -13.04 -21.69
C GLN A 129 8.66 -12.82 -22.09
N SER A 130 9.23 -11.66 -21.78
CA SER A 130 10.58 -11.29 -22.22
C SER A 130 11.67 -12.18 -21.61
N PRO A 131 12.86 -12.30 -22.25
CA PRO A 131 14.01 -12.97 -21.65
C PRO A 131 14.56 -12.24 -20.40
N GLY A 132 14.36 -10.92 -20.31
CA GLY A 132 14.77 -10.08 -19.18
C GLY A 132 13.64 -9.88 -18.16
N ARG A 133 12.76 -10.87 -18.02
CA ARG A 133 11.64 -10.84 -17.07
C ARG A 133 12.15 -10.71 -15.63
N PRO A 134 11.35 -10.15 -14.69
CA PRO A 134 11.76 -10.07 -13.29
C PRO A 134 12.06 -11.45 -12.71
N GLU A 135 13.00 -11.52 -11.80
CA GLU A 135 13.35 -12.79 -11.14
C GLU A 135 12.20 -13.31 -10.28
N PHE A 136 11.44 -12.39 -9.69
CA PHE A 136 10.35 -12.69 -8.78
C PHE A 136 9.08 -11.88 -9.05
N ILE A 137 7.93 -12.53 -8.89
CA ILE A 137 6.61 -11.90 -8.85
C ILE A 137 6.03 -12.06 -7.44
N VAL A 138 5.63 -10.95 -6.82
CA VAL A 138 4.94 -10.94 -5.52
C VAL A 138 3.46 -10.70 -5.76
N SER A 139 2.60 -11.62 -5.30
CA SER A 139 1.15 -11.47 -5.41
C SER A 139 0.57 -10.77 -4.19
N THR A 140 -0.05 -9.61 -4.40
CA THR A 140 -0.72 -8.82 -3.35
C THR A 140 -2.08 -9.38 -2.94
N ARG A 141 -2.51 -10.51 -3.54
CA ARG A 141 -3.83 -11.16 -3.37
C ARG A 141 -5.04 -10.32 -3.76
N GLN A 142 -4.82 -9.09 -4.25
CA GLN A 142 -5.88 -8.27 -4.80
C GLN A 142 -6.20 -8.72 -6.23
N PRO A 143 -7.47 -8.65 -6.65
CA PRO A 143 -7.80 -8.74 -8.07
C PRO A 143 -7.05 -7.63 -8.80
N GLY A 144 -6.47 -7.96 -9.95
CA GLY A 144 -5.72 -6.96 -10.67
C GLY A 144 -6.62 -5.95 -11.39
N PRO A 145 -6.07 -4.78 -11.77
CA PRO A 145 -6.84 -3.58 -12.13
C PRO A 145 -7.53 -3.63 -13.50
N PHE A 146 -7.36 -4.71 -14.27
CA PHE A 146 -7.81 -4.81 -15.65
C PHE A 146 -9.16 -5.53 -15.77
N ALA A 147 -9.82 -5.39 -16.93
CA ALA A 147 -11.19 -5.86 -17.16
C ALA A 147 -11.42 -7.36 -16.89
N ASP A 148 -10.37 -8.18 -17.00
CA ASP A 148 -10.42 -9.62 -16.73
C ASP A 148 -9.92 -10.01 -15.32
N ASN A 149 -9.79 -9.03 -14.42
CA ASN A 149 -9.15 -9.15 -13.10
C ASN A 149 -7.68 -9.60 -13.18
N SER A 150 -6.98 -9.18 -14.23
CA SER A 150 -5.60 -9.56 -14.55
C SER A 150 -5.39 -11.05 -14.81
N ARG A 151 -6.42 -11.78 -15.24
CA ARG A 151 -6.33 -13.23 -15.49
C ARG A 151 -5.28 -13.58 -16.56
N ALA A 152 -5.21 -12.85 -17.67
CA ALA A 152 -4.22 -13.13 -18.71
C ALA A 152 -2.78 -12.95 -18.19
N PHE A 153 -2.52 -11.97 -17.33
CA PHE A 153 -1.22 -11.81 -16.65
C PHE A 153 -0.88 -13.04 -15.80
N TRP A 154 -1.80 -13.52 -14.97
CA TRP A 154 -1.55 -14.70 -14.13
C TRP A 154 -1.37 -15.99 -14.93
N VAL A 155 -2.02 -16.10 -16.10
CA VAL A 155 -1.77 -17.21 -17.06
C VAL A 155 -0.32 -17.18 -17.54
N GLU A 156 0.21 -16.01 -17.91
CA GLU A 156 1.62 -15.88 -18.32
C GLU A 156 2.58 -16.14 -17.16
N VAL A 157 2.28 -15.66 -15.95
CA VAL A 157 3.06 -16.00 -14.74
C VAL A 157 3.11 -17.53 -14.55
N GLY A 158 2.00 -18.25 -14.70
CA GLY A 158 1.98 -19.72 -14.59
C GLY A 158 2.85 -20.44 -15.64
N LYS A 159 3.03 -19.84 -16.82
CA LYS A 159 3.91 -20.38 -17.88
C LYS A 159 5.38 -20.21 -17.53
N TYR A 160 5.80 -19.02 -17.12
CA TYR A 160 7.22 -18.68 -16.97
C TYR A 160 7.75 -18.79 -15.54
N TYR A 161 6.88 -18.76 -14.54
CA TYR A 161 7.25 -18.78 -13.12
C TYR A 161 6.72 -20.03 -12.43
N ARG A 162 7.41 -20.42 -11.36
CA ARG A 162 6.97 -21.47 -10.43
C ARG A 162 6.68 -20.86 -9.08
N SER A 163 5.75 -21.46 -8.33
CA SER A 163 5.56 -21.09 -6.92
C SER A 163 6.86 -21.35 -6.16
N ASP A 164 7.28 -20.39 -5.36
CA ASP A 164 8.54 -20.45 -4.62
C ASP A 164 8.29 -20.53 -3.11
N VAL A 165 7.58 -19.55 -2.55
CA VAL A 165 7.18 -19.53 -1.14
C VAL A 165 5.86 -18.77 -0.97
N THR A 166 5.19 -18.98 0.15
CA THR A 166 4.11 -18.11 0.61
C THR A 166 4.49 -17.53 1.96
N ILE A 167 4.61 -16.22 2.05
CA ILE A 167 5.01 -15.49 3.27
C ILE A 167 3.76 -14.81 3.81
N GLU A 168 3.28 -15.23 4.99
CA GLU A 168 2.09 -14.65 5.62
C GLU A 168 0.87 -14.60 4.67
N GLY A 169 0.75 -15.62 3.83
CA GLY A 169 -0.32 -15.74 2.84
C GLY A 169 -0.09 -14.96 1.55
N VAL A 170 1.02 -14.24 1.38
CA VAL A 170 1.47 -13.58 0.13
C VAL A 170 2.28 -14.57 -0.71
N PRO A 171 1.74 -15.05 -1.86
CA PRO A 171 2.48 -15.94 -2.75
C PRO A 171 3.61 -15.20 -3.48
N ILE A 172 4.78 -15.82 -3.52
CA ILE A 172 5.94 -15.39 -4.31
C ILE A 172 6.22 -16.44 -5.38
N TYR A 173 6.40 -15.98 -6.61
CA TYR A 173 6.72 -16.81 -7.76
C TYR A 173 8.12 -16.47 -8.27
N ARG A 174 8.90 -17.48 -8.63
CA ARG A 174 10.28 -17.36 -9.12
C ARG A 174 10.37 -17.75 -10.59
N ASP A 175 11.16 -17.03 -11.37
CA ASP A 175 11.40 -17.36 -12.78
C ASP A 175 11.97 -18.79 -12.86
N LYS A 176 11.36 -19.62 -13.72
CA LYS A 176 11.79 -21.00 -13.94
C LYS A 176 13.21 -21.06 -14.52
N SER A 177 13.67 -20.01 -15.19
CA SER A 177 14.99 -19.96 -15.83
C SER A 177 16.17 -19.96 -14.84
N LEU A 178 15.96 -19.49 -13.61
CA LEU A 178 17.01 -19.27 -12.60
C LEU A 178 17.55 -20.55 -11.93
N GLY A 179 17.24 -21.75 -12.45
CA GLY A 179 17.61 -23.03 -11.83
C GLY A 179 16.94 -23.25 -10.46
N PRO A 180 17.20 -24.37 -9.76
CA PRO A 180 16.68 -24.62 -8.42
C PRO A 180 17.20 -23.59 -7.38
N PRO A 181 16.50 -23.41 -6.23
CA PRO A 181 16.98 -22.60 -5.12
C PRO A 181 18.24 -23.14 -4.45
#